data_AF-A0A7C1ZII3-F1
#
_entry.id   AF-A0A7C1ZII3-F1
#
_cell.length_a   1.000
_cell.length_b   1.000
_cell.length_c   1.000
_cell.angle_alpha   90.00
_cell.angle_beta   90.00
_cell.angle_gamma   90.00
#
_symmetry.space_group_name_H-M   'P 1'
#
loop_
_entity.id
_entity.type
_entity.pdbx_description
1 polymer ?
#
loop_
_entity_poly.entity_id
_entity_poly.type
_entity_poly.pdbx_seq_one_letter_code
_entity_poly.pdbx_strand_id
1 'polypeptide(L)'
;MSVLLVIPPKETIFIPDTPPLSFAYLSASLKRNKIEHSVIDLKLHKNWKKVLDAKIKNHSIFGITSTTYEFESAIEVAKFIKKKNPDSKIIMGGGYIQH
;
A
#
# COMPACT_ATOMS: atom_id res chain seq x y z
N MET A 1 12.21 9.76 -8.54
CA MET A 1 11.98 8.68 -7.56
C MET A 1 10.65 8.95 -6.90
N SER A 2 9.65 8.13 -7.18
CA SER A 2 8.26 8.35 -6.76
C SER A 2 7.80 7.21 -5.85
N VAL A 3 7.06 7.55 -4.81
CA VAL A 3 6.58 6.63 -3.78
C VAL A 3 5.11 6.27 -4.05
N LEU A 4 4.79 4.98 -4.12
CA LEU A 4 3.40 4.52 -4.08
C LEU A 4 3.06 4.02 -2.69
N LEU A 5 2.11 4.69 -2.07
CA LEU A 5 1.53 4.33 -0.79
C LEU A 5 0.30 3.44 -1.03
N VAL A 6 0.33 2.20 -0.53
CA VAL A 6 -0.63 1.14 -0.86
C VAL A 6 -1.37 0.68 0.39
N ILE A 7 -2.69 0.75 0.33
CA ILE A 7 -3.58 0.08 1.28
C ILE A 7 -3.99 -1.25 0.65
N PRO A 8 -3.68 -2.40 1.29
CA PRO A 8 -3.96 -3.71 0.72
C PRO A 8 -5.48 -3.96 0.63
N PRO A 9 -5.92 -4.88 -0.26
CA PRO A 9 -7.31 -5.26 -0.32
C PRO A 9 -7.75 -5.92 0.99
N LYS A 10 -9.06 -5.82 1.28
CA LYS A 10 -9.61 -6.30 2.54
C LYS A 10 -9.80 -7.82 2.49
N GLU A 11 -9.25 -8.54 3.46
CA GLU A 11 -9.49 -9.98 3.60
C GLU A 11 -10.77 -10.29 4.39
N THR A 12 -11.08 -9.44 5.36
CA THR A 12 -12.14 -9.70 6.35
C THR A 12 -13.21 -8.61 6.32
N ILE A 13 -14.48 -8.99 6.16
CA ILE A 13 -15.60 -8.05 6.00
C ILE A 13 -16.03 -7.40 7.33
N PHE A 14 -15.63 -7.97 8.47
CA PHE A 14 -16.17 -7.65 9.80
C PHE A 14 -15.63 -6.38 10.47
N ILE A 15 -14.59 -5.74 9.92
CA ILE A 15 -14.00 -4.52 10.51
C ILE A 15 -14.45 -3.30 9.68
N PRO A 16 -15.04 -2.26 10.29
CA PRO A 16 -15.40 -1.04 9.57
C PRO A 16 -14.15 -0.42 8.90
N ASP A 17 -14.26 -0.04 7.64
CA ASP A 17 -13.19 0.72 6.99
C ASP A 17 -13.18 2.13 7.59
N THR A 18 -12.09 2.46 8.26
CA THR A 18 -11.82 3.82 8.72
C THR A 18 -10.81 4.46 7.77
N PRO A 19 -10.95 5.74 7.42
CA PRO A 19 -9.95 6.43 6.62
C PRO A 19 -8.58 6.29 7.29
N PRO A 20 -7.55 5.82 6.58
CA PRO A 20 -6.27 5.55 7.20
C PRO A 20 -5.51 6.87 7.41
N LEU A 21 -5.77 7.51 8.56
CA LEU A 21 -5.16 8.79 8.94
C LEU A 21 -3.62 8.74 8.92
N SER A 22 -3.03 7.57 9.14
CA SER A 22 -1.60 7.32 8.99
C SER A 22 -1.08 7.68 7.59
N PHE A 23 -1.84 7.39 6.53
CA PHE A 23 -1.47 7.76 5.16
C PHE A 23 -1.67 9.22 4.88
N ALA A 24 -2.70 9.85 5.45
CA ALA A 24 -2.86 11.30 5.33
C ALA A 24 -1.65 12.02 5.94
N TYR A 25 -1.19 11.58 7.12
CA TYR A 25 0.00 12.13 7.76
C TYR A 25 1.28 11.85 6.96
N LEU A 26 1.45 10.62 6.47
CA LEU A 26 2.62 10.24 5.68
C LEU A 26 2.67 11.00 4.34
N SER A 27 1.53 11.11 3.64
CA SER A 27 1.38 11.90 2.42
C SER A 27 1.71 13.38 2.66
N ALA A 28 1.18 13.97 3.74
CA ALA A 28 1.51 15.34 4.12
C ALA A 28 3.02 15.51 4.39
N SER A 29 3.66 14.55 5.06
CA SER A 29 5.10 14.57 5.32
C SER A 29 5.93 14.47 4.03
N LEU A 30 5.59 13.54 3.13
CA LEU A 30 6.24 13.40 1.82
C LEU A 30 6.07 14.68 0.99
N LYS A 31 4.86 15.27 1.00
CA LYS A 31 4.56 16.53 0.33
C LYS A 31 5.42 17.68 0.86
N ARG A 32 5.54 17.83 2.19
CA ARG A 32 6.38 18.86 2.83
C ARG A 32 7.85 18.74 2.42
N ASN A 33 8.32 17.51 2.23
CA ASN A 33 9.69 17.22 1.79
C ASN A 33 9.86 17.19 0.26
N LYS A 34 8.85 17.63 -0.51
CA LYS A 34 8.86 17.67 -1.99
C LYS A 34 9.13 16.31 -2.63
N ILE A 35 8.71 15.22 -1.98
CA ILE A 35 8.80 13.87 -2.52
C ILE A 35 7.53 13.55 -3.30
N GLU A 36 7.68 13.24 -4.58
CA GLU A 36 6.59 12.80 -5.45
C GLU A 36 6.02 11.48 -4.94
N HIS A 37 4.70 11.43 -4.76
CA HIS A 37 4.05 10.24 -4.28
C HIS A 37 2.59 10.16 -4.73
N SER A 38 2.06 8.93 -4.72
CA SER A 38 0.66 8.61 -4.94
C SER A 38 0.14 7.72 -3.82
N VAL A 39 -1.16 7.77 -3.54
CA VAL A 39 -1.84 6.84 -2.64
C VAL A 39 -2.82 6.01 -3.46
N ILE A 40 -2.89 4.71 -3.19
CA ILE A 40 -3.90 3.81 -3.75
C ILE A 40 -4.55 2.97 -2.66
N ASP A 41 -5.88 3.00 -2.64
CA ASP A 41 -6.69 2.12 -1.81
C ASP A 41 -7.21 0.94 -2.63
N LEU A 42 -6.60 -0.23 -2.46
CA LEU A 42 -6.97 -1.42 -3.21
C LEU A 42 -8.30 -2.03 -2.75
N LYS A 43 -8.82 -1.63 -1.57
CA LYS A 43 -10.15 -2.06 -1.09
C LYS A 43 -11.27 -1.56 -2.00
N LEU A 44 -11.06 -0.43 -2.67
CA LEU A 44 -12.03 0.19 -3.58
C LEU A 44 -12.07 -0.50 -4.96
N HIS A 45 -11.24 -1.53 -5.19
CA HIS A 45 -11.04 -2.12 -6.51
C HIS A 45 -11.24 -3.63 -6.49
N LYS A 46 -12.36 -4.11 -7.06
CA LYS A 46 -12.63 -5.56 -7.24
C LYS A 46 -11.49 -6.30 -7.95
N ASN A 47 -10.86 -5.68 -8.94
CA ASN A 47 -9.68 -6.20 -9.62
C ASN A 47 -8.45 -5.36 -9.29
N TRP A 48 -8.04 -5.40 -8.02
CA TRP A 48 -6.91 -4.63 -7.51
C TRP A 48 -5.60 -4.91 -8.25
N LYS A 49 -5.37 -6.15 -8.72
CA LYS A 49 -4.16 -6.53 -9.47
C LYS A 49 -4.01 -5.72 -10.76
N LYS A 50 -5.10 -5.56 -11.52
CA LYS A 50 -5.09 -4.75 -12.75
C LYS A 50 -4.79 -3.28 -12.47
N VAL A 51 -5.42 -2.72 -11.43
CA VAL A 51 -5.21 -1.31 -11.07
C VAL A 51 -3.78 -1.07 -10.57
N LEU A 52 -3.27 -1.98 -9.74
CA LEU A 52 -1.91 -1.90 -9.23
C LEU A 52 -0.85 -2.04 -10.34
N ASP A 53 -1.05 -2.96 -11.30
CA ASP A 53 -0.14 -3.15 -12.45
C ASP A 53 0.04 -1.85 -13.26
N ALA A 54 -1.05 -1.10 -13.45
CA ALA A 54 -1.02 0.19 -14.15
C ALA A 54 -0.22 1.28 -13.38
N LYS A 55 -0.07 1.13 -12.06
CA LYS A 55 0.64 2.10 -11.20
C LYS A 55 2.09 1.70 -10.93
N ILE A 56 2.41 0.41 -10.93
CA ILE A 56 3.76 -0.11 -10.59
C ILE A 56 4.85 0.52 -11.47
N LYS A 57 4.59 0.67 -12.78
CA LYS A 57 5.60 1.18 -13.73
C LYS A 57 6.08 2.60 -13.43
N ASN A 58 5.28 3.39 -12.74
CA ASN A 58 5.56 4.80 -12.47
C ASN A 58 6.22 5.01 -11.10
N HIS A 59 6.52 3.94 -10.35
CA HIS A 59 7.03 4.03 -8.98
C HIS A 59 8.14 3.01 -8.73
N SER A 60 9.12 3.41 -7.91
CA SER A 60 10.24 2.54 -7.51
C SER A 60 10.23 2.19 -6.03
N ILE A 61 9.51 2.96 -5.21
CA ILE A 61 9.35 2.72 -3.77
C ILE A 61 7.86 2.49 -3.47
N PHE A 62 7.57 1.46 -2.68
CA PHE A 62 6.22 1.06 -2.31
C PHE A 62 6.10 0.99 -0.79
N GLY A 63 5.27 1.84 -0.20
CA GLY A 63 4.91 1.77 1.22
C GLY A 63 3.59 1.03 1.37
N ILE A 64 3.59 -0.17 1.94
CA ILE A 64 2.38 -0.98 2.14
C ILE A 64 2.00 -0.91 3.61
N THR A 65 0.75 -0.58 3.92
CA THR A 65 0.27 -0.75 5.30
C THR A 65 -0.18 -2.17 5.55
N SER A 66 0.04 -2.64 6.76
CA SER A 66 -0.47 -3.91 7.24
C SER A 66 -0.97 -3.71 8.67
N THR A 67 -2.25 -4.00 8.87
CA THR A 67 -2.76 -4.39 10.18
C THR A 67 -2.66 -5.92 10.33
N THR A 68 -2.90 -6.45 11.52
CA THR A 68 -2.88 -7.91 11.76
C THR A 68 -3.82 -8.67 10.82
N TYR A 69 -4.99 -8.11 10.53
CA TYR A 69 -6.02 -8.73 9.68
C TYR A 69 -5.77 -8.58 8.17
N GLU A 70 -4.73 -7.84 7.78
CA GLU A 70 -4.42 -7.53 6.39
C GLU A 70 -3.00 -7.98 6.01
N PHE A 71 -2.34 -8.75 6.89
CA PHE A 71 -0.96 -9.16 6.72
C PHE A 71 -0.77 -10.06 5.49
N GLU A 72 -1.59 -11.10 5.34
CA GLU A 72 -1.51 -12.00 4.18
C GLU A 72 -1.75 -11.23 2.87
N SER A 73 -2.71 -10.31 2.86
CA SER A 73 -3.00 -9.46 1.72
C SER A 73 -1.85 -8.50 1.40
N ALA A 74 -1.25 -7.90 2.41
CA ALA A 74 -0.07 -7.06 2.24
C ALA A 74 1.10 -7.86 1.64
N ILE A 75 1.28 -9.12 2.07
CA ILE A 75 2.26 -10.04 1.48
C ILE A 75 1.91 -10.37 0.02
N GLU A 76 0.64 -10.61 -0.32
CA GLU A 76 0.22 -10.86 -1.71
C GLU A 76 0.53 -9.65 -2.60
N VAL A 77 0.22 -8.44 -2.11
CA VAL A 77 0.54 -7.17 -2.79
C VAL A 77 2.06 -7.04 -2.99
N ALA A 78 2.86 -7.29 -1.96
CA ALA A 78 4.31 -7.21 -2.04
C ALA A 78 4.90 -8.20 -3.06
N LYS A 79 4.42 -9.45 -3.05
CA LYS A 79 4.79 -10.48 -4.04
C LYS A 79 4.42 -10.07 -5.46
N PHE A 80 3.22 -9.51 -5.65
CA PHE A 80 2.77 -9.02 -6.95
C PHE A 80 3.65 -7.88 -7.45
N ILE A 81 3.99 -6.91 -6.60
CA ILE A 81 4.89 -5.81 -6.94
C ILE A 81 6.26 -6.35 -7.33
N LYS A 82 6.88 -7.23 -6.53
CA LYS A 82 8.20 -7.81 -6.85
C LYS A 82 8.20 -8.62 -8.14
N LYS A 83 7.12 -9.34 -8.45
CA LYS A 83 7.00 -10.07 -9.72
C LYS A 83 7.02 -9.14 -10.94
N LYS A 84 6.46 -7.94 -10.81
CA LYS A 84 6.33 -6.96 -11.91
C LYS A 84 7.47 -5.94 -11.96
N ASN A 85 8.08 -5.68 -10.81
CA ASN A 85 9.20 -4.77 -10.63
C ASN A 85 10.17 -5.38 -9.59
N PRO A 86 11.10 -6.25 -10.02
CA PRO A 86 12.05 -6.92 -9.12
C PRO A 86 12.93 -5.97 -8.31
N ASP A 87 13.27 -4.82 -8.90
CA ASP A 87 14.14 -3.79 -8.29
C ASP A 87 13.40 -2.85 -7.34
N SER A 88 12.08 -3.01 -7.20
CA SER A 88 11.26 -2.20 -6.29
C SER A 88 11.76 -2.25 -4.85
N LYS A 89 11.78 -1.11 -4.17
CA LYS A 89 11.98 -1.05 -2.72
C LYS A 89 10.61 -1.10 -2.04
N ILE A 90 10.38 -2.11 -1.21
CA ILE A 90 9.12 -2.27 -0.48
C ILE A 90 9.37 -2.01 1.00
N ILE A 91 8.54 -1.16 1.60
CA ILE A 91 8.53 -0.83 3.02
C ILE A 91 7.16 -1.22 3.55
N MET A 92 7.12 -2.10 4.55
CA MET A 92 5.88 -2.48 5.22
C MET A 92 5.82 -1.84 6.60
N GLY A 93 4.65 -1.35 7.00
CA GLY A 93 4.41 -0.79 8.33
C GLY A 93 2.92 -0.76 8.70
N GLY A 94 2.59 -0.34 9.91
CA GLY A 94 1.21 -0.31 10.39
C GLY A 94 1.12 -0.69 11.87
N GLY A 95 -0.07 -0.48 12.46
CA GLY A 95 -0.33 -0.87 13.84
C GLY A 95 -0.39 -2.39 13.96
N TYR A 96 0.73 -2.97 14.36
CA TYR A 96 0.85 -4.39 14.63
C TYR A 96 0.18 -4.71 15.98
N ILE A 97 -0.86 -5.56 15.97
CA ILE A 97 -1.38 -6.19 17.20
C ILE A 97 -1.02 -7.67 17.09
N GLN A 98 0.04 -8.08 17.77
CA GLN A 98 0.46 -9.48 17.88
C GLN A 98 -0.56 -10.23 18.76
N HIS A 99 -0.91 -11.45 18.36
CA HIS A 99 -1.17 -12.53 19.31
C HIS A 99 0.11 -13.35 19.43
#